data_AF-A0A6I1QJS0-F1
#
_entry.id   AF-A0A6I1QJS0-F1
#
_cell.length_a   1.000
_cell.length_b   1.000
_cell.length_c   1.000
_cell.angle_alpha   90.00
_cell.angle_beta   90.00
_cell.angle_gamma   90.00
#
_symmetry.space_group_name_H-M   'P 1'
#
loop_
_entity.id
_entity.type
_entity.pdbx_description
1 polymer ?
#
loop_
_entity_poly.entity_id
_entity_poly.type
_entity_poly.pdbx_seq_one_letter_code
_entity_poly.pdbx_strand_id
1 'polypeptide(L)'
;MMVLMYSVLAVSSVSLGAIQILKKKTPNSSDKASEEITQYLKETHYWAEEYRHAQISYQRLHTEFMHKIADMNRQNPAQQQANNLALNELKMHVEQRKMRMQRAEKRYQELTH
;
A
#
# COMPACT_ATOMS: atom_id res chain seq x y z
N MET A 1 -23.15 -16.12 9.93
CA MET A 1 -22.35 -16.90 10.90
C MET A 1 -22.10 -18.30 10.32
N MET A 2 -20.97 -18.92 10.69
CA MET A 2 -20.30 -20.10 10.12
C MET A 2 -19.48 -19.80 8.85
N VAL A 3 -18.17 -19.51 8.95
CA VAL A 3 -17.01 -20.32 9.43
C VAL A 3 -16.64 -21.42 8.43
N LEU A 4 -15.42 -21.29 7.94
CA LEU A 4 -14.69 -22.05 6.93
C LEU A 4 -14.54 -23.53 7.28
N MET A 5 -14.52 -24.40 6.27
CA MET A 5 -13.71 -25.62 6.31
C MET A 5 -13.26 -26.05 4.90
N TYR A 6 -11.94 -26.08 4.72
CA TYR A 6 -11.21 -26.62 3.58
C TYR A 6 -11.50 -28.12 3.40
N SER A 7 -11.44 -28.61 2.16
CA SER A 7 -10.77 -29.88 1.83
C SER A 7 -10.55 -30.00 0.32
N VAL A 8 -9.27 -30.06 -0.03
CA VAL A 8 -8.70 -30.46 -1.32
C VAL A 8 -8.94 -31.96 -1.52
N LEU A 9 -9.23 -32.38 -2.76
CA LEU A 9 -8.76 -33.61 -3.44
C LEU A 9 -9.85 -34.23 -4.32
N ALA A 10 -9.69 -34.07 -5.63
CA ALA A 10 -10.07 -35.09 -6.60
C ALA A 10 -9.11 -34.98 -7.79
N VAL A 11 -7.95 -35.63 -7.66
CA VAL A 11 -7.08 -35.96 -8.79
C VAL A 11 -7.57 -37.30 -9.30
N SER A 12 -8.17 -37.32 -10.50
CA SER A 12 -8.45 -38.56 -11.20
C SER A 12 -8.31 -38.38 -12.71
N SER A 13 -7.10 -38.73 -13.16
CA SER A 13 -6.77 -39.44 -14.40
C SER A 13 -7.35 -38.94 -15.73
N VAL A 14 -6.54 -38.18 -16.47
CA VAL A 14 -6.64 -38.14 -17.94
C VAL A 14 -5.29 -38.57 -18.52
N SER A 15 -5.35 -39.62 -19.35
CA SER A 15 -4.25 -40.42 -19.87
C SER A 15 -3.14 -39.62 -20.57
N LEU A 16 -1.88 -39.90 -20.19
CA LEU A 16 -0.64 -39.31 -20.72
C LEU A 16 -0.36 -39.55 -22.23
N GLY A 17 -1.26 -40.21 -22.98
CA GLY A 17 -1.03 -40.63 -24.37
C GLY A 17 -1.52 -39.69 -25.47
N ALA A 18 -2.37 -38.69 -25.17
CA ALA A 18 -3.01 -37.85 -26.20
C ALA A 18 -2.44 -36.41 -26.31
N ILE A 19 -1.53 -36.01 -25.43
CA ILE A 19 -1.01 -34.62 -25.36
C ILE A 19 0.23 -34.40 -26.25
N GLN A 20 0.80 -35.45 -26.86
CA GLN A 20 2.04 -35.33 -27.63
C GLN A 20 1.87 -34.78 -29.07
N ILE A 21 0.64 -34.63 -29.59
CA ILE A 21 0.42 -34.21 -30.98
C ILE A 21 -0.03 -32.73 -31.12
N LEU A 22 -0.29 -32.03 -30.02
CA LEU A 22 -0.61 -30.59 -30.01
C LEU A 22 0.53 -29.70 -29.48
N LYS A 23 1.77 -30.21 -29.46
CA LYS A 23 3.00 -29.43 -29.26
C LYS A 23 3.43 -28.66 -30.52
N LYS A 24 2.49 -28.17 -31.33
CA LYS A 24 2.79 -27.09 -32.28
C LYS A 24 2.80 -25.80 -31.46
N LYS A 25 4.00 -25.32 -31.16
CA LYS A 25 4.33 -23.99 -30.64
C LYS A 25 3.42 -22.91 -31.22
N THR A 26 2.32 -22.59 -30.55
CA THR A 26 1.77 -21.25 -30.53
C THR A 26 2.57 -20.47 -29.49
N PRO A 27 3.23 -19.36 -29.84
CA PRO A 27 3.90 -18.53 -28.85
C PRO A 27 2.85 -18.03 -27.84
N ASN A 28 3.11 -18.27 -26.56
CA ASN A 28 2.21 -18.05 -25.42
C ASN A 28 1.81 -16.56 -25.27
N SER A 29 0.84 -16.09 -26.05
CA SER A 29 0.15 -14.82 -25.80
C SER A 29 -0.58 -14.84 -24.45
N SER A 30 -1.03 -16.02 -24.03
CA SER A 30 -1.66 -16.26 -22.72
C SER A 30 -0.70 -16.02 -21.54
N ASP A 31 0.58 -16.34 -21.67
CA ASP A 31 1.54 -16.16 -20.57
C ASP A 31 1.85 -14.68 -20.36
N LYS A 32 2.03 -13.92 -21.47
CA LYS A 32 2.28 -12.47 -21.38
C LYS A 32 1.10 -11.71 -20.77
N ALA A 33 -0.13 -12.00 -21.21
CA ALA A 33 -1.32 -11.38 -20.65
C ALA A 33 -1.50 -11.73 -19.15
N SER A 34 -1.21 -12.97 -18.76
CA SER A 34 -1.26 -13.39 -17.36
C SER A 34 -0.18 -12.72 -16.50
N GLU A 35 1.03 -12.54 -17.03
CA GLU A 35 2.12 -11.80 -16.37
C GLU A 35 1.77 -10.33 -16.17
N GLU A 36 1.23 -9.68 -17.21
CA GLU A 36 0.77 -8.28 -17.17
C GLU A 36 -0.33 -8.08 -16.12
N ILE A 37 -1.34 -8.96 -16.09
CA ILE A 37 -2.41 -8.92 -15.07
C ILE A 37 -1.84 -9.11 -13.67
N THR A 38 -0.93 -10.07 -13.49
CA THR A 38 -0.30 -10.33 -12.19
C THR A 38 0.52 -9.13 -11.71
N GLN A 39 1.25 -8.48 -12.62
CA GLN A 39 2.02 -7.29 -12.32
C GLN A 39 1.12 -6.12 -11.94
N TYR A 40 0.05 -5.89 -12.70
CA TYR A 40 -0.93 -4.85 -12.40
C TYR A 40 -1.61 -5.05 -11.04
N LEU A 41 -2.00 -6.28 -10.69
CA LEU A 41 -2.59 -6.59 -9.38
C LEU A 41 -1.60 -6.35 -8.24
N LYS A 42 -0.33 -6.73 -8.42
CA LYS A 42 0.73 -6.48 -7.44
C LYS A 42 0.96 -4.98 -7.24
N GLU A 43 1.02 -4.21 -8.32
CA GLU A 43 1.22 -2.77 -8.26
C GLU A 43 0.03 -2.06 -7.59
N THR A 44 -1.19 -2.45 -7.94
CA THR A 44 -2.42 -1.91 -7.35
C THR A 44 -2.47 -2.18 -5.84
N HIS A 45 -2.14 -3.41 -5.43
CA HIS A 45 -2.08 -3.78 -4.01
C HIS A 45 -1.01 -2.99 -3.27
N TYR A 46 0.19 -2.86 -3.84
CA TYR A 46 1.28 -2.09 -3.25
C TYR A 46 0.88 -0.63 -2.97
N TRP A 47 0.26 0.05 -3.94
CA TRP A 47 -0.14 1.45 -3.76
C TRP A 47 -1.29 1.60 -2.74
N ALA A 48 -2.20 0.63 -2.67
CA ALA A 48 -3.25 0.60 -1.64
C ALA A 48 -2.64 0.47 -0.23
N GLU A 49 -1.66 -0.41 -0.06
CA GLU A 49 -0.96 -0.57 1.22
C GLU A 49 -0.14 0.67 1.59
N GLU A 50 0.64 1.21 0.64
CA GLU A 50 1.42 2.43 0.86
C GLU A 50 0.52 3.61 1.25
N TYR A 51 -0.64 3.76 0.60
CA TYR A 51 -1.62 4.78 0.97
C TYR A 51 -2.09 4.59 2.42
N ARG A 52 -2.50 3.37 2.79
CA ARG A 52 -2.96 3.06 4.15
C ARG A 52 -1.87 3.34 5.19
N HIS A 53 -0.64 2.92 4.93
CA HIS A 53 0.49 3.16 5.83
C HIS A 53 0.83 4.64 5.95
N ALA A 54 0.83 5.38 4.84
CA ALA A 54 1.05 6.81 4.83
C ALA A 54 -0.06 7.56 5.58
N GLN A 55 -1.33 7.15 5.42
CA GLN A 55 -2.47 7.73 6.11
C GLN A 55 -2.37 7.57 7.63
N ILE A 56 -2.10 6.35 8.11
CA ILE A 56 -1.94 6.08 9.55
C ILE A 56 -0.76 6.89 10.12
N SER A 57 0.37 6.90 9.41
CA SER A 57 1.54 7.66 9.82
C SER A 57 1.28 9.16 9.85
N TYR A 58 0.53 9.70 8.88
CA TYR A 58 0.15 11.10 8.82
C TYR A 58 -0.76 11.45 9.99
N GLN A 59 -1.81 10.67 10.25
CA GLN A 59 -2.74 10.91 11.35
C GLN A 59 -2.01 10.96 12.70
N ARG A 60 -1.10 10.00 12.94
CA ARG A 60 -0.29 9.99 14.16
C ARG A 60 0.57 11.25 14.30
N LEU A 61 1.35 11.59 13.28
CA LEU A 61 2.24 12.76 13.32
C LEU A 61 1.47 14.07 13.42
N HIS A 62 0.31 14.17 12.76
CA HIS A 62 -0.55 15.33 12.85
C HIS A 62 -1.12 15.49 14.27
N THR A 63 -1.55 14.40 14.90
CA THR A 63 -1.97 14.42 16.31
C THR A 63 -0.82 14.83 17.24
N GLU A 64 0.37 14.26 17.07
CA GLU A 64 1.58 14.65 17.83
C GLU A 64 1.89 16.15 17.63
N PHE A 65 1.76 16.66 16.40
CA PHE A 65 1.96 18.08 16.09
C PHE A 65 0.97 18.99 16.81
N MET A 66 -0.33 18.65 16.78
CA MET A 66 -1.36 19.41 17.47
C MET A 66 -1.18 19.40 19.00
N HIS A 67 -0.79 18.26 19.57
CA HIS A 67 -0.45 18.18 20.99
C HIS A 67 0.75 19.08 21.34
N LYS A 68 1.81 19.05 20.53
CA LYS A 68 3.00 19.87 20.77
C LYS A 68 2.70 21.37 20.71
N ILE A 69 1.84 21.81 19.78
CA ILE A 69 1.35 23.20 19.76
C ILE A 69 0.59 23.54 21.04
N ALA A 70 -0.33 22.67 21.46
CA ALA A 70 -1.12 22.90 22.67
C ALA A 70 -0.24 22.99 23.92
N ASP A 71 0.81 22.17 24.01
CA ASP A 71 1.75 22.19 25.13
C ASP A 71 2.68 23.41 25.08
N MET A 72 3.13 23.84 23.91
CA MET A 72 3.94 25.06 23.77
C MET A 72 3.20 26.30 24.24
N ASN A 73 1.88 26.39 24.00
CA ASN A 73 1.06 27.50 24.48
C ASN A 73 0.99 27.60 26.02
N ARG A 74 1.35 26.53 26.74
CA ARG A 74 1.37 26.48 28.22
C ARG A 74 2.76 26.73 28.81
N GLN A 75 3.79 26.78 27.98
CA GLN A 75 5.19 26.92 28.41
C GLN A 75 5.62 28.38 28.53
N ASN A 76 6.68 28.61 29.32
CA ASN A 76 7.30 29.93 29.44
C ASN A 76 8.00 30.33 28.12
N PRO A 77 8.14 31.63 27.81
CA PRO A 77 8.69 32.11 26.53
C PRO A 77 10.09 31.56 26.17
N ALA A 78 10.97 31.37 27.16
CA ALA A 78 12.30 30.79 26.94
C ALA A 78 12.24 29.31 26.52
N GLN A 79 11.27 28.55 27.04
CA GLN A 79 11.04 27.15 26.64
C GLN A 79 10.37 27.06 25.26
N GLN A 80 9.49 28.01 24.93
CA GLN A 80 8.87 28.10 23.61
C GLN A 80 9.92 28.29 22.49
N GLN A 81 10.92 29.15 22.71
CA GLN A 81 12.00 29.36 21.74
C GLN A 81 12.80 28.07 21.47
N ALA A 82 13.14 27.30 22.50
CA ALA A 82 13.83 26.03 22.34
C ALA A 82 12.97 24.98 21.61
N ASN A 83 11.66 24.98 21.87
CA ASN A 83 10.73 24.01 21.29
C ASN A 83 10.25 24.35 19.87
N ASN A 84 10.42 25.60 19.42
CA ASN A 84 10.08 26.03 18.06
C ASN A 84 10.84 25.24 16.98
N LEU A 85 12.12 24.94 17.19
CA LEU A 85 12.91 24.16 16.23
C LEU A 85 12.34 22.75 16.06
N ALA A 86 12.10 22.07 17.17
CA ALA A 86 11.52 20.73 17.18
C ALA A 86 10.04 20.71 16.74
N LEU A 87 9.33 21.84 16.78
CA LEU A 87 7.99 21.98 16.20
C LEU A 87 8.06 22.14 14.68
N ASN A 88 9.02 22.92 14.18
CA ASN A 88 9.25 23.10 12.74
C ASN A 88 9.67 21.79 12.06
N GLU A 89 10.55 21.01 12.68
CA GLU A 89 10.92 19.68 12.19
C GLU A 89 9.70 18.74 12.11
N LEU A 90 8.88 18.71 13.17
CA LEU A 90 7.66 17.91 13.18
C LEU A 90 6.67 18.35 12.10
N LYS A 91 6.51 19.66 11.89
CA LYS A 91 5.71 20.22 10.79
C LYS A 91 6.20 19.73 9.43
N MET A 92 7.51 19.75 9.18
CA MET A 92 8.07 19.25 7.91
C MET A 92 7.76 17.77 7.72
N HIS A 93 7.88 16.94 8.76
CA HIS A 93 7.56 15.52 8.68
C HIS A 93 6.07 15.27 8.40
N VAL A 94 5.17 16.04 9.00
CA VAL A 94 3.73 15.98 8.71
C VAL A 94 3.46 16.26 7.23
N GLU A 95 4.04 17.33 6.68
CA GLU A 95 3.87 17.69 5.27
C GLU A 95 4.48 16.64 4.31
N GLN A 96 5.66 16.11 4.62
CA GLN A 96 6.28 15.03 3.83
C GLN A 96 5.37 13.79 3.77
N ARG A 97 4.74 13.43 4.88
CA ARG A 97 3.85 12.26 4.95
C ARG A 97 2.53 12.50 4.24
N LYS A 98 1.97 13.71 4.34
CA LYS A 98 0.82 14.14 3.55
C LYS A 98 1.09 14.02 2.05
N MET A 99 2.24 14.49 1.58
CA MET A 99 2.64 14.39 0.17
C MET A 99 2.78 12.93 -0.28
N ARG A 100 3.36 12.05 0.54
CA ARG A 100 3.43 10.60 0.24
C ARG A 100 2.04 9.98 0.13
N MET A 101 1.15 10.28 1.07
CA MET A 101 -0.23 9.80 1.07
C MET A 101 -0.95 10.21 -0.22
N GLN A 102 -0.91 11.51 -0.57
CA GLN A 102 -1.53 12.02 -1.80
C GLN A 102 -0.95 11.39 -3.07
N ARG A 103 0.36 11.13 -3.10
CA ARG A 103 1.01 10.44 -4.22
C ARG A 103 0.52 9.00 -4.35
N ALA A 104 0.45 8.26 -3.24
CA ALA A 104 -0.02 6.89 -3.24
C ALA A 104 -1.50 6.80 -3.61
N GLU A 105 -2.32 7.72 -3.11
CA GLU A 105 -3.73 7.86 -3.46
C GLU A 105 -3.92 8.08 -4.95
N LYS A 106 -3.21 9.05 -5.53
CA LYS A 106 -3.28 9.35 -6.96
C LYS A 106 -2.90 8.13 -7.80
N ARG A 107 -1.81 7.42 -7.45
CA ARG A 107 -1.39 6.22 -8.17
C ARG A 107 -2.39 5.08 -8.05
N TYR A 108 -2.95 4.87 -6.87
CA TYR A 108 -3.98 3.86 -6.67
C TYR A 108 -5.24 4.17 -7.48
N GLN A 109 -5.67 5.43 -7.52
CA GLN A 109 -6.79 5.88 -8.36
C GLN A 109 -6.50 5.67 -9.85
N GLU A 110 -5.32 6.07 -10.34
CA GLU A 110 -4.90 5.84 -11.73
C GLU A 110 -4.92 4.37 -12.14
N LEU A 111 -4.63 3.46 -11.21
CA LEU A 111 -4.67 2.02 -11.48
C LEU A 111 -6.08 1.46 -11.41
N THR A 112 -6.97 2.01 -10.59
CA THR A 112 -8.32 1.45 -10.35
C THR A 112 -9.42 2.04 -11.22
N HIS A 113 -9.12 3.09 -12.00
CA HIS A 113 -9.99 3.71 -12.99
C HIS A 113 -9.81 3.10 -14.39
#